data_AF-A0A9E4F8D3-F1
#
_entry.id   AF-A0A9E4F8D3-F1
#
_cell.length_a   1.000
_cell.length_b   1.000
_cell.length_c   1.000
_cell.angle_alpha   90.00
_cell.angle_beta   90.00
_cell.angle_gamma   90.00
#
_symmetry.space_group_name_H-M   'P 1'
#
loop_
_entity.id
_entity.type
_entity.pdbx_description
1 polymer ?
#
loop_
_entity_poly.entity_id
_entity_poly.type
_entity_poly.pdbx_seq_one_letter_code
_entity_poly.pdbx_strand_id
1 'polypeptide(L)'
;GISGDRNALGYFGFAYYAANADKLKLIAVDSGNGCVTPALETIADGSYSPLSRPLFIYVNRESLERPEVRDFVRFYMVHGRNLTADVGYVPLAQQAYQNNLAFVK
;
A
#
# COMPACT_ATOMS: atom_id res chain seq x y z
N GLY A 1 18.76 -12.00 7.96
CA GLY A 1 17.97 -10.88 7.40
C GLY A 1 18.92 -9.82 6.87
N ILE A 2 18.42 -8.76 6.23
CA ILE A 2 19.25 -7.73 5.56
C ILE A 2 20.36 -7.17 6.48
N SER A 3 20.04 -6.87 7.74
CA SER A 3 21.01 -6.32 8.70
C SER A 3 22.12 -7.28 9.14
N GLY A 4 21.98 -8.58 8.88
CA GLY A 4 22.93 -9.61 9.32
C GLY A 4 24.02 -9.94 8.29
N ASP A 5 23.91 -9.43 7.06
CA ASP A 5 24.88 -9.64 6.00
C ASP A 5 25.21 -8.30 5.34
N ARG A 6 26.49 -7.93 5.39
CA ARG A 6 27.01 -6.63 4.94
C ARG A 6 26.63 -6.29 3.50
N ASN A 7 26.46 -7.30 2.64
CA ASN A 7 26.22 -7.12 1.21
C ASN A 7 24.80 -7.52 0.79
N ALA A 8 23.91 -7.79 1.75
CA ALA A 8 22.54 -8.17 1.41
C ALA A 8 21.73 -6.99 0.86
N LEU A 9 20.89 -7.30 -0.11
CA LEU A 9 19.87 -6.42 -0.65
C LEU A 9 18.52 -7.15 -0.61
N GLY A 10 17.44 -6.40 -0.43
CA GLY A 10 16.11 -6.93 -0.52
C GLY A 10 15.06 -5.84 -0.60
N TYR A 11 13.85 -6.26 -0.90
CA TYR A 11 12.68 -5.40 -1.02
C TYR A 11 11.60 -5.93 -0.07
N PHE A 12 10.94 -5.02 0.64
CA PHE A 12 9.89 -5.33 1.61
C PHE A 12 9.04 -4.09 1.85
N GLY A 13 7.95 -4.23 2.61
CA GLY A 13 7.01 -3.14 2.85
C GLY A 13 7.68 -1.94 3.54
N PHE A 14 7.37 -0.73 3.08
CA PHE A 14 7.96 0.52 3.59
C PHE A 14 7.81 0.69 5.11
N ALA A 15 6.70 0.23 5.69
CA ALA A 15 6.46 0.25 7.14
C ALA A 15 7.58 -0.46 7.95
N TYR A 16 8.12 -1.56 7.43
CA TYR A 16 9.22 -2.28 8.11
C TYR A 16 10.53 -1.50 8.06
N TYR A 17 10.77 -0.75 6.97
CA TYR A 17 11.90 0.17 6.92
C TYR A 17 11.70 1.31 7.91
N ALA A 18 10.53 1.95 7.93
CA ALA A 18 10.24 3.07 8.83
C ALA A 18 10.47 2.70 10.31
N ALA A 19 10.11 1.47 10.71
CA ALA A 19 10.35 0.96 12.06
C ALA A 19 11.81 0.57 12.36
N ASN A 20 12.69 0.50 11.37
CA ASN A 20 14.08 0.05 11.50
C ASN A 20 15.05 0.95 10.70
N ALA A 21 14.73 2.24 10.56
CA ALA A 21 15.48 3.18 9.73
C ALA A 21 16.92 3.41 10.23
N ASP A 22 17.19 3.12 11.51
CA ASP A 22 18.50 3.12 12.13
C ASP A 22 19.40 1.96 11.67
N LYS A 23 18.82 0.88 11.14
CA LYS A 23 19.52 -0.37 10.77
C LYS A 23 19.59 -0.61 9.27
N LEU A 24 18.86 0.18 8.49
CA LEU A 24 18.62 -0.08 7.07
C LEU A 24 18.94 1.17 6.27
N LYS A 25 19.47 0.96 5.06
CA LYS A 25 19.73 2.03 4.09
C LYS A 25 18.72 1.94 2.96
N LEU A 26 18.00 3.03 2.70
CA LEU A 26 17.17 3.13 1.50
C LEU A 26 18.02 3.28 0.24
N ILE A 27 17.53 2.67 -0.83
CA ILE A 27 18.09 2.77 -2.17
C ILE A 27 17.00 3.35 -3.07
N ALA A 28 17.35 4.40 -3.80
CA ALA A 28 16.49 4.98 -4.82
C ALA A 28 16.38 4.02 -6.01
N VAL A 29 15.22 3.98 -6.66
CA VAL A 29 14.95 3.11 -7.80
C VAL A 29 14.75 3.97 -9.04
N ASP A 30 15.41 3.61 -10.13
CA ASP A 30 15.19 4.20 -11.44
C ASP A 30 14.30 3.27 -12.28
N SER A 31 13.17 3.81 -12.76
CA SER A 31 12.23 3.12 -13.64
C SER A 31 12.20 3.71 -15.05
N GLY A 32 13.28 4.37 -15.48
CA GLY A 32 13.46 4.97 -16.81
C GLY A 32 13.40 6.50 -16.86
N ASN A 33 13.09 7.17 -15.74
CA ASN A 33 12.97 8.62 -15.63
C ASN A 33 13.88 9.22 -14.53
N GLY A 34 14.89 8.47 -14.11
CA GLY A 34 15.79 8.84 -13.02
C GLY A 34 15.40 8.22 -11.68
N CYS A 35 16.33 8.30 -10.74
CA CYS A 35 16.20 7.68 -9.42
C CYS A 35 15.19 8.40 -8.53
N VAL A 36 14.18 7.68 -8.05
CA VAL A 36 13.22 8.17 -7.04
C VAL A 36 13.46 7.44 -5.72
N THR A 37 13.54 8.20 -4.62
CA THR A 37 13.68 7.65 -3.27
C THR A 37 12.30 7.28 -2.71
N PRO A 38 12.13 6.12 -2.06
CA PRO A 38 10.87 5.79 -1.42
C PRO A 38 10.61 6.71 -0.22
N ALA A 39 9.46 7.38 -0.23
CA ALA A 39 8.93 8.22 0.84
C ALA A 39 7.40 8.13 0.83
N LEU A 40 6.73 8.58 1.89
CA LEU A 40 5.26 8.55 1.95
C LEU A 40 4.66 9.33 0.77
N GLU A 41 5.26 10.45 0.41
CA GLU A 41 4.83 11.34 -0.67
C GLU A 41 5.01 10.66 -2.03
N THR A 42 6.21 10.13 -2.31
CA THR A 42 6.52 9.50 -3.61
C THR A 42 5.78 8.18 -3.81
N ILE A 43 5.39 7.50 -2.72
CA ILE A 43 4.53 6.32 -2.77
C ILE A 43 3.06 6.73 -2.98
N ALA A 44 2.61 7.80 -2.33
CA ALA A 44 1.21 8.28 -2.42
C ALA A 44 0.86 8.84 -3.80
N ASP A 45 1.78 9.58 -4.41
CA ASP A 45 1.58 10.18 -5.74
C ASP A 45 1.94 9.24 -6.90
N GLY A 46 2.53 8.07 -6.60
CA GLY A 46 2.89 7.05 -7.57
C GLY A 46 4.19 7.32 -8.34
N SER A 47 4.96 8.33 -7.97
CA SER A 47 6.27 8.63 -8.57
C SER A 47 7.33 7.58 -8.23
N TYR A 48 7.20 6.87 -7.10
CA TYR A 48 8.06 5.75 -6.73
C TYR A 48 7.67 4.44 -7.45
N SER A 49 7.79 4.44 -8.77
CA SER A 49 7.48 3.29 -9.62
C SER A 49 8.71 2.37 -9.82
N PRO A 50 8.54 1.04 -10.01
CA PRO A 50 7.30 0.26 -10.00
C PRO A 50 6.97 -0.36 -8.64
N LEU A 51 7.70 0.00 -7.58
CA LEU A 51 7.60 -0.67 -6.29
C LEU A 51 6.50 -0.07 -5.39
N SER A 52 6.00 1.13 -5.67
CA SER A 52 4.71 1.60 -5.18
C SER A 52 3.58 0.94 -5.96
N ARG A 53 2.65 0.26 -5.27
CA ARG A 53 1.48 -0.33 -5.91
C ARG A 53 0.24 -0.25 -5.03
N PRO A 54 -0.95 -0.05 -5.61
CA PRO A 54 -2.20 -0.23 -4.89
C PRO A 54 -2.35 -1.70 -4.47
N LEU A 55 -2.92 -1.91 -3.28
CA LEU A 55 -3.35 -3.23 -2.84
C LEU A 55 -4.83 -3.43 -3.19
N PHE A 56 -5.16 -4.62 -3.67
CA PHE A 56 -6.51 -4.96 -4.09
C PHE A 56 -7.06 -6.07 -3.21
N ILE A 57 -8.36 -5.97 -2.91
CA ILE A 57 -9.18 -7.10 -2.51
C ILE A 57 -9.96 -7.56 -3.74
N TYR A 58 -9.93 -8.85 -4.03
CA TYR A 58 -10.66 -9.43 -5.17
C TYR A 58 -11.92 -10.09 -4.65
N VAL A 59 -13.08 -9.58 -5.10
CA VAL A 59 -14.38 -10.04 -4.63
C VAL A 59 -15.12 -10.67 -5.81
N ASN A 60 -15.57 -11.91 -5.65
CA ASN A 60 -16.48 -12.52 -6.62
C ASN A 60 -17.81 -11.75 -6.58
N ARG A 61 -18.29 -11.32 -7.75
CA ARG A 61 -19.54 -10.55 -7.89
C ARG A 61 -20.76 -11.28 -7.32
N GLU A 62 -20.88 -12.59 -7.56
CA GLU A 62 -21.99 -13.39 -7.04
C GLU A 62 -21.98 -13.43 -5.50
N SER A 63 -20.79 -13.35 -4.89
CA SER A 63 -20.69 -13.34 -3.43
C SER A 63 -21.16 -12.02 -2.81
N LEU A 64 -21.25 -10.92 -3.56
CA LEU A 64 -21.78 -9.64 -3.04
C LEU A 64 -23.29 -9.68 -2.76
N GLU A 65 -24.01 -10.66 -3.31
CA GLU A 65 -25.43 -10.88 -2.98
C GLU A 65 -25.61 -11.32 -1.52
N ARG A 66 -24.57 -11.89 -0.90
CA ARG A 66 -24.56 -12.26 0.52
C ARG A 66 -24.32 -11.01 1.38
N PRO A 67 -25.24 -10.65 2.29
CA PRO A 67 -25.12 -9.45 3.12
C PRO A 67 -23.80 -9.35 3.88
N GLU A 68 -23.33 -10.45 4.47
CA GLU A 68 -22.10 -10.49 5.25
C GLU A 68 -20.84 -10.19 4.42
N VAL A 69 -20.82 -10.58 3.15
CA VAL A 69 -19.70 -10.28 2.23
C VAL A 69 -19.74 -8.81 1.84
N ARG A 70 -20.93 -8.31 1.47
CA ARG A 70 -21.13 -6.90 1.12
C ARG A 70 -20.73 -5.98 2.27
N ASP A 71 -21.12 -6.32 3.50
CA ASP A 71 -20.82 -5.54 4.69
C ASP A 71 -19.33 -5.55 5.00
N PHE A 72 -18.65 -6.68 4.84
CA PHE A 72 -17.19 -6.76 4.99
C PHE A 72 -16.45 -5.89 3.98
N VAL A 73 -16.84 -5.92 2.70
CA VAL A 73 -16.24 -5.09 1.65
C VAL A 73 -16.53 -3.60 1.90
N ARG A 74 -17.76 -3.26 2.32
CA ARG A 74 -18.13 -1.89 2.72
C ARG A 74 -17.29 -1.41 3.90
N PHE A 75 -17.10 -2.24 4.92
CA PHE A 75 -16.22 -1.94 6.06
C PHE A 75 -14.80 -1.59 5.59
N TYR A 76 -14.23 -2.41 4.69
CA TYR A 76 -12.90 -2.18 4.12
C TYR A 76 -12.78 -0.82 3.43
N MET A 77 -13.83 -0.37 2.73
CA MET A 77 -13.82 0.91 2.03
C MET A 77 -14.12 2.10 2.95
N VAL A 78 -14.99 1.95 3.95
CA VAL A 78 -15.36 3.02 4.89
C VAL A 78 -14.24 3.30 5.90
N HIS A 79 -13.61 2.26 6.45
CA HIS A 79 -12.61 2.39 7.50
C HIS A 79 -11.17 2.25 7.00
N GLY A 80 -10.97 1.73 5.78
CA GLY A 80 -9.66 1.40 5.26
C GLY A 80 -8.69 2.57 5.26
N ARG A 81 -9.15 3.81 5.00
CA ARG A 81 -8.27 4.99 5.03
C ARG A 81 -7.57 5.18 6.37
N ASN A 82 -8.32 5.04 7.47
CA ASN A 82 -7.79 5.24 8.82
C ASN A 82 -6.94 4.03 9.24
N LEU A 83 -7.47 2.82 9.07
CA LEU A 83 -6.78 1.59 9.47
C LEU A 83 -5.45 1.40 8.74
N THR A 84 -5.38 1.77 7.45
CA THR A 84 -4.15 1.69 6.65
C THR A 84 -3.04 2.58 7.22
N ALA A 85 -3.39 3.78 7.69
CA ALA A 85 -2.44 4.71 8.29
C ALA A 85 -1.88 4.17 9.63
N ASP A 86 -2.74 3.54 10.46
CA ASP A 86 -2.34 2.99 11.76
C ASP A 86 -1.29 1.87 11.64
N VAL A 87 -1.31 1.12 10.53
CA VAL A 87 -0.37 0.01 10.28
C VAL A 87 0.83 0.41 9.40
N GLY A 88 1.01 1.71 9.13
CA GLY A 88 2.16 2.24 8.39
C GLY A 88 2.09 2.09 6.87
N TYR A 89 0.92 1.78 6.32
CA TYR A 89 0.68 1.82 4.88
C TYR A 89 0.23 3.21 4.45
N VAL A 90 0.42 3.51 3.17
CA VAL A 90 -0.02 4.78 2.58
C VAL A 90 -1.49 4.67 2.17
N PRO A 91 -2.41 5.47 2.75
CA PRO A 91 -3.81 5.45 2.37
C PRO A 91 -4.01 6.00 0.96
N LEU A 92 -4.95 5.42 0.22
CA LEU A 92 -5.38 5.97 -1.07
C LEU A 92 -6.08 7.32 -0.89
N ALA A 93 -6.21 8.10 -1.96
CA ALA A 93 -7.06 9.28 -1.97
C ALA A 93 -8.51 8.93 -1.59
N GLN A 94 -9.20 9.81 -0.87
CA GLN A 94 -10.59 9.59 -0.42
C GLN A 94 -11.53 9.23 -1.59
N GLN A 95 -11.30 9.83 -2.75
CA GLN A 95 -12.07 9.57 -3.96
C GLN A 95 -12.00 8.11 -4.42
N ALA A 96 -10.86 7.43 -4.22
CA ALA A 96 -10.71 6.02 -4.60
C ALA A 96 -11.64 5.12 -3.78
N TYR A 97 -11.74 5.36 -2.46
CA TYR A 97 -12.66 4.64 -1.58
C TYR A 97 -14.12 4.87 -1.96
N GLN A 98 -14.48 6.12 -2.29
CA GLN A 98 -15.84 6.47 -2.73
C GLN A 98 -16.20 5.82 -4.07
N ASN A 99 -15.27 5.83 -5.03
CA ASN A 99 -15.46 5.16 -6.32
C ASN A 99 -15.65 3.65 -6.14
N ASN A 100 -14.87 3.03 -5.26
CA ASN A 100 -14.98 1.60 -4.96
C ASN A 100 -16.34 1.25 -4.32
N LEU A 101 -16.84 2.08 -3.41
CA LEU A 101 -18.17 1.88 -2.79
C LEU A 101 -19.31 1.86 -3.80
N ALA A 102 -19.19 2.55 -4.95
CA ALA A 102 -20.20 2.52 -6.01
C ALA A 102 -20.39 1.13 -6.64
N PHE A 103 -19.40 0.24 -6.51
CA PHE A 103 -19.45 -1.15 -6.96
C PHE A 103 -19.98 -2.12 -5.89
N VAL A 104 -20.13 -1.66 -4.65
CA VAL A 104 -20.61 -2.45 -3.49
C VAL A 104 -22.10 -2.15 -3.27
N LYS A 105 -22.92 -2.65 -4.19
CA LYS A 105 -24.39 -2.54 -4.13
C LYS A 105 -24.99 -3.68 -3.33
#